data_AF-A0A0L7KNX3-F1
#
_entry.id   AF-A0A0L7KNX3-F1
#
_cell.length_a   1.000
_cell.length_b   1.000
_cell.length_c   1.000
_cell.angle_alpha   90.00
_cell.angle_beta   90.00
_cell.angle_gamma   90.00
#
_symmetry.space_group_name_H-M   'P 1'
#
loop_
_entity.id
_entity.type
_entity.pdbx_description
1 polymer ?
#
loop_
_entity_poly.entity_id
_entity_poly.type
_entity_poly.pdbx_seq_one_letter_code
_entity_poly.pdbx_strand_id
1 'polypeptide(L)'
;KNISKRSPGLECNKCAKIVHANQLCSSLSSKQLSALRNADNLEWTCEECRRELPRRSSFVIPEEDEEEVDEAGGYSQCNMFDMAKLLRNIYIEVKKVVQSEMVLINDSVGGCRKKIDDLTDTLEVFSGKIKELETSNTHLVNQNKHLELKMAAIEQHLRKI
;
A
#
# COMPACT_ATOMS: atom_id res chain seq x y z
N LYS A 1 -16.65 -37.33 -31.25
CA LYS A 1 -17.39 -38.21 -30.30
C LYS A 1 -18.42 -37.33 -29.60
N ASN A 2 -19.68 -37.74 -29.54
CA ASN A 2 -20.75 -36.93 -28.95
C ASN A 2 -21.03 -37.41 -27.51
N ILE A 3 -21.39 -36.48 -26.63
CA ILE A 3 -21.85 -36.82 -25.28
C ILE A 3 -23.15 -37.61 -25.41
N SER A 4 -23.22 -38.76 -24.75
CA SER A 4 -24.33 -39.71 -24.87
C SER A 4 -24.75 -40.19 -23.48
N LYS A 5 -25.98 -40.72 -23.35
CA LYS A 5 -26.43 -41.32 -22.08
C LYS A 5 -25.51 -42.43 -21.56
N ARG A 6 -24.75 -43.10 -22.45
CA ARG A 6 -23.79 -44.17 -22.09
C ARG A 6 -22.42 -43.63 -21.68
N SER A 7 -22.14 -42.36 -21.94
CA SER A 7 -20.89 -41.67 -21.63
C SER A 7 -21.22 -40.25 -21.17
N PRO A 8 -21.76 -40.09 -19.95
CA PRO A 8 -22.15 -38.78 -19.44
C PRO A 8 -20.94 -37.86 -19.43
N GLY A 9 -21.18 -36.60 -19.79
CA GLY A 9 -20.17 -35.55 -19.71
C GLY A 9 -19.90 -35.15 -18.26
N LEU A 10 -18.78 -34.49 -18.04
CA LEU A 10 -18.50 -33.76 -16.81
C LEU A 10 -18.85 -32.30 -17.02
N GLU A 11 -19.65 -31.74 -16.13
CA GLU A 11 -20.05 -30.34 -16.15
C GLU A 11 -19.21 -29.54 -15.15
N CYS A 12 -18.63 -28.43 -15.61
CA CYS A 12 -17.88 -27.53 -14.75
C CYS A 12 -18.84 -26.74 -13.86
N ASN A 13 -18.66 -26.78 -12.53
CA ASN A 13 -19.51 -26.06 -11.58
C ASN A 13 -19.51 -24.52 -11.80
N LYS A 14 -18.43 -23.96 -12.37
CA LYS A 14 -18.31 -22.51 -12.55
C LYS A 14 -18.89 -21.97 -13.86
N CYS A 15 -18.67 -22.66 -14.96
CA CYS A 15 -19.03 -22.15 -16.29
C CYS A 15 -20.03 -23.04 -17.04
N ALA A 16 -20.56 -24.09 -16.39
CA ALA A 16 -21.49 -25.07 -16.97
C ALA A 16 -20.98 -25.76 -18.25
N LYS A 17 -19.68 -25.61 -18.59
CA LYS A 17 -19.08 -26.24 -19.76
C LYS A 17 -19.02 -27.75 -19.55
N ILE A 18 -19.59 -28.49 -20.49
CA ILE A 18 -19.61 -29.96 -20.45
C ILE A 18 -18.48 -30.52 -21.32
N VAL A 19 -17.66 -31.39 -20.75
CA VAL A 19 -16.59 -32.11 -21.45
C VAL A 19 -16.79 -33.62 -21.35
N HIS A 20 -16.10 -34.39 -22.18
CA HIS A 20 -16.11 -35.85 -22.02
C HIS A 20 -15.43 -36.27 -20.70
N ALA A 21 -16.05 -37.20 -19.97
CA ALA A 21 -15.51 -37.82 -18.76
C ALA A 21 -14.35 -38.81 -19.06
N ASN A 22 -13.29 -38.31 -19.70
CA ASN A 22 -12.08 -39.06 -20.04
C ASN A 22 -10.82 -38.23 -19.76
N GLN A 23 -9.67 -38.88 -19.70
CA GLN A 23 -8.41 -38.24 -19.32
C GLN A 23 -7.98 -37.14 -20.29
N LEU A 24 -8.29 -37.27 -21.59
CA LEU A 24 -7.88 -36.32 -22.62
C LEU A 24 -8.68 -35.01 -22.58
N CYS A 25 -9.97 -35.07 -22.24
CA CYS A 25 -10.85 -33.90 -22.27
C CYS A 25 -11.02 -33.22 -20.91
N SER A 26 -10.86 -33.97 -19.81
CA SER A 26 -11.03 -33.44 -18.45
C SER A 26 -9.72 -33.26 -17.69
N SER A 27 -8.60 -33.78 -18.21
CA SER A 27 -7.29 -33.81 -17.55
C SER A 27 -7.32 -34.53 -16.18
N LEU A 28 -8.31 -35.40 -15.96
CA LEU A 28 -8.46 -36.20 -14.75
C LEU A 28 -7.96 -37.63 -14.98
N SER A 29 -7.26 -38.21 -14.00
CA SER A 29 -6.90 -39.62 -14.00
C SER A 29 -8.13 -40.52 -13.86
N SER A 30 -8.00 -41.80 -14.24
CA SER A 30 -9.09 -42.79 -14.09
C SER A 30 -9.57 -42.92 -12.63
N LYS A 31 -8.67 -42.76 -11.65
CA LYS A 31 -9.02 -42.80 -10.22
C LYS A 31 -9.88 -41.60 -9.82
N GLN A 32 -9.53 -40.39 -10.28
CA GLN A 32 -10.29 -39.16 -10.00
C GLN A 32 -11.66 -39.18 -10.69
N LEU A 33 -11.73 -39.69 -11.92
CA LEU A 33 -13.00 -39.90 -12.62
C LEU A 33 -13.91 -40.88 -11.88
N SER A 34 -13.35 -41.95 -11.32
CA SER A 34 -14.12 -42.89 -10.50
C SER A 34 -14.60 -42.26 -9.20
N ALA A 35 -13.76 -41.46 -8.54
CA ALA A 35 -14.14 -40.78 -7.31
C ALA A 35 -15.29 -39.79 -7.54
N LEU A 36 -15.21 -38.97 -8.59
CA LEU A 36 -16.28 -38.01 -8.97
C LEU A 36 -17.59 -38.69 -9.33
N ARG A 37 -17.56 -39.92 -9.87
CA ARG A 37 -18.78 -40.67 -10.20
C ARG A 37 -19.42 -41.35 -9.00
N ASN A 38 -18.63 -41.64 -7.97
CA ASN A 38 -19.06 -42.43 -6.81
C ASN A 38 -19.38 -41.58 -5.58
N ALA A 39 -19.07 -40.28 -5.61
CA ALA A 39 -19.30 -39.35 -4.52
C ALA A 39 -20.15 -38.18 -5.03
N ASP A 40 -21.40 -38.10 -4.57
CA ASP A 40 -22.37 -37.09 -5.01
C ASP A 40 -22.04 -35.67 -4.52
N ASN A 41 -21.09 -35.53 -3.59
CA ASN A 41 -20.66 -34.26 -3.01
C ASN A 41 -19.34 -33.71 -3.61
N LEU A 42 -18.80 -34.34 -4.65
CA LEU A 42 -17.58 -33.88 -5.31
C LEU A 42 -17.92 -33.12 -6.59
N GLU A 43 -17.55 -31.83 -6.60
CA GLU A 43 -17.71 -30.97 -7.77
C GLU A 43 -16.44 -30.93 -8.63
N TRP A 44 -16.63 -30.78 -9.93
CA TRP A 44 -15.52 -30.61 -10.88
C TRP A 44 -15.49 -29.21 -11.46
N THR A 45 -14.30 -28.65 -11.65
CA THR A 45 -14.07 -27.36 -12.29
C THR A 45 -13.06 -27.53 -13.42
N CYS A 46 -13.37 -27.00 -14.60
CA CYS A 46 -12.48 -27.08 -15.76
C CYS A 46 -11.18 -26.31 -15.56
N GLU A 47 -10.16 -26.63 -16.35
CA GLU A 47 -8.83 -26.03 -16.21
C GLU A 47 -8.83 -24.52 -16.41
N GLU A 48 -9.65 -24.01 -17.33
CA GLU A 48 -9.82 -22.57 -17.59
C GLU A 48 -10.30 -21.86 -16.30
N CYS A 49 -11.39 -22.33 -15.70
CA CYS A 49 -11.91 -21.76 -14.45
C CYS A 49 -11.01 -22.01 -13.23
N ARG A 50 -10.16 -23.05 -13.24
CA ARG A 50 -9.13 -23.26 -12.20
C ARG A 50 -7.98 -22.26 -12.31
N ARG A 51 -7.65 -21.77 -13.51
CA ARG A 51 -6.61 -20.76 -13.71
C ARG A 51 -7.05 -19.36 -13.28
N GLU A 52 -8.35 -19.07 -13.40
CA GLU A 52 -8.96 -17.81 -12.95
C GLU A 52 -9.21 -17.74 -11.43
N LEU A 53 -9.12 -18.88 -10.74
CA LEU A 53 -9.17 -18.92 -9.28
C LEU A 53 -7.82 -18.50 -8.70
N PRO A 54 -7.79 -17.57 -7.71
CA PRO A 54 -6.61 -17.41 -6.88
C PRO A 54 -6.32 -18.78 -6.25
N ARG A 55 -5.10 -19.30 -6.38
CA ARG A 55 -4.70 -20.63 -5.86
C ARG A 55 -4.76 -20.67 -4.32
N ARG A 56 -5.96 -20.70 -3.76
CA ARG A 56 -6.25 -20.90 -2.34
C ARG A 56 -7.17 -22.11 -2.20
N SER A 57 -6.59 -23.31 -2.15
CA SER A 57 -7.27 -24.50 -1.62
C SER A 57 -7.08 -24.53 -0.10
N SER A 58 -8.20 -24.60 0.63
CA SER A 58 -8.38 -24.69 2.09
C SER A 58 -7.50 -23.78 2.97
N PHE A 59 -8.08 -22.67 3.42
CA PHE A 59 -7.61 -21.99 4.63
C PHE A 59 -8.39 -22.56 5.82
N VAL A 60 -7.69 -23.23 6.73
CA VAL A 60 -8.08 -23.22 8.13
C VAL A 60 -7.54 -21.90 8.68
N ILE A 61 -8.44 -21.02 9.13
CA ILE A 61 -8.10 -19.85 9.92
C ILE A 61 -7.94 -20.39 11.34
N PRO A 62 -6.73 -20.41 11.94
CA PRO A 62 -6.62 -20.71 13.36
C PRO A 62 -7.32 -19.57 14.11
N GLU A 63 -8.38 -19.90 14.84
CA GLU A 63 -8.89 -19.02 15.88
C GLU A 63 -7.76 -18.80 16.90
N GLU A 64 -7.58 -17.54 17.29
CA GLU A 64 -6.69 -17.13 18.35
C GLU A 64 -7.25 -17.63 19.68
N ASP A 65 -6.97 -18.88 20.04
CA ASP A 65 -7.08 -19.33 21.43
C ASP A 65 -5.70 -19.82 21.88
N GLU A 66 -5.12 -19.01 22.76
CA GLU A 66 -4.04 -19.39 23.65
C GLU A 66 -4.50 -20.57 24.50
N GLU A 67 -4.15 -21.81 24.13
CA GLU A 67 -4.11 -22.90 25.09
C GLU A 67 -3.04 -23.92 24.68
N GLU A 68 -2.03 -24.05 25.55
CA GLU A 68 -1.00 -25.07 25.50
C GLU A 68 -1.64 -26.47 25.51
N VAL A 69 -1.33 -27.30 24.51
CA VAL A 69 -1.47 -28.75 24.68
C VAL A 69 -0.30 -29.46 24.04
N ASP A 70 0.45 -30.12 24.92
CA ASP A 70 1.59 -30.98 24.63
C ASP A 70 1.13 -32.37 24.15
N GLU A 71 2.05 -33.04 23.46
CA GLU A 71 2.15 -34.49 23.19
C GLU A 71 1.15 -35.26 22.29
N ALA A 72 1.70 -35.74 21.16
CA ALA A 72 2.01 -37.16 20.89
C ALA A 72 1.52 -37.72 19.53
N GLY A 73 2.50 -38.23 18.77
CA GLY A 73 2.32 -39.45 17.95
C GLY A 73 2.42 -39.29 16.43
N GLY A 74 3.38 -39.99 15.82
CA GLY A 74 3.27 -40.44 14.43
C GLY A 74 4.47 -40.17 13.53
N TYR A 75 5.33 -41.18 13.42
CA TYR A 75 6.47 -41.30 12.52
C TYR A 75 6.13 -40.94 11.06
N SER A 76 6.72 -39.86 10.56
CA SER A 76 7.06 -39.72 9.13
C SER A 76 8.31 -38.87 9.01
N GLN A 77 9.46 -39.54 9.01
CA GLN A 77 10.76 -38.96 8.70
C GLN A 77 10.84 -38.69 7.20
N CYS A 78 10.06 -37.72 6.74
CA CYS A 78 10.40 -36.92 5.59
C CYS A 78 10.95 -35.62 6.18
N ASN A 79 12.06 -35.09 5.65
CA ASN A 79 12.46 -33.71 5.94
C ASN A 79 11.39 -32.78 5.35
N MET A 80 10.20 -32.75 5.97
CA MET A 80 9.21 -31.73 5.74
C MET A 80 9.80 -30.48 6.33
N PHE A 81 10.46 -29.73 5.46
CA PHE A 81 10.69 -28.32 5.65
C PHE A 81 9.43 -27.73 6.32
N ASP A 82 9.58 -27.32 7.58
CA ASP A 82 8.48 -26.80 8.39
C ASP A 82 8.09 -25.43 7.81
N MET A 83 7.24 -25.47 6.79
CA MET A 83 6.80 -24.30 6.05
C MET A 83 6.03 -23.35 6.96
N ALA A 84 5.33 -23.86 7.99
CA ALA A 84 4.66 -23.02 8.98
C ALA A 84 5.68 -22.23 9.80
N LYS A 85 6.76 -22.87 10.28
CA LYS A 85 7.86 -22.17 10.98
C LYS A 85 8.59 -21.19 10.07
N LEU A 86 8.85 -21.53 8.79
CA LEU A 86 9.43 -20.57 7.85
C LEU A 86 8.52 -19.34 7.70
N LEU A 87 7.23 -19.53 7.44
CA LEU A 87 6.29 -18.42 7.24
C LEU A 87 6.17 -17.55 8.50
N ARG A 88 6.17 -18.17 9.69
CA ARG A 88 6.20 -17.44 10.97
C ARG A 88 7.48 -16.60 11.11
N ASN A 89 8.63 -17.17 10.77
CA ASN A 89 9.91 -16.44 10.82
C ASN A 89 9.94 -15.28 9.82
N ILE A 90 9.46 -15.48 8.60
CA ILE A 90 9.33 -14.43 7.58
C ILE A 90 8.41 -13.31 8.10
N TYR A 91 7.26 -13.67 8.67
CA TYR A 91 6.33 -12.71 9.23
C TYR A 91 6.98 -11.86 10.33
N ILE A 92 7.70 -12.49 11.26
CA ILE A 92 8.39 -11.80 12.36
C ILE A 92 9.44 -10.84 11.80
N GLU A 93 10.27 -11.29 10.85
CA GLU A 93 11.34 -10.46 10.30
C GLU A 93 10.79 -9.28 9.49
N VAL A 94 9.77 -9.52 8.66
CA VAL A 94 9.08 -8.45 7.91
C VAL A 94 8.45 -7.45 8.88
N LYS A 95 7.77 -7.91 9.93
CA LYS A 95 7.17 -7.04 10.95
C LYS A 95 8.24 -6.18 11.63
N LYS A 96 9.39 -6.76 11.98
CA LYS A 96 10.52 -6.05 12.59
C LYS A 96 11.10 -5.00 11.67
N VAL A 97 11.32 -5.32 10.39
CA VAL A 97 11.81 -4.37 9.38
C VAL A 97 10.81 -3.22 9.22
N VAL A 98 9.52 -3.51 9.05
CA VAL A 98 8.49 -2.48 8.90
C VAL A 98 8.44 -1.56 10.13
N GLN A 99 8.53 -2.11 11.34
CA GLN A 99 8.56 -1.32 12.57
C GLN A 99 9.80 -0.43 12.63
N SER A 100 10.98 -0.95 12.27
CA SER A 100 12.22 -0.18 12.23
C SER A 100 12.14 0.97 11.21
N GLU A 101 11.68 0.70 10.00
CA GLU A 101 11.51 1.71 8.95
C GLU A 101 10.51 2.79 9.36
N MET A 102 9.41 2.41 10.03
CA MET A 102 8.44 3.37 10.56
C MET A 102 9.03 4.32 11.59
N VAL A 103 9.92 3.84 12.47
CA VAL A 103 10.64 4.70 13.42
C VAL A 103 11.54 5.69 12.68
N LEU A 104 12.32 5.22 11.70
CA LEU A 104 13.21 6.07 10.91
C LEU A 104 12.46 7.14 10.11
N ILE A 105 11.32 6.78 9.53
CA ILE A 105 10.43 7.72 8.84
C ILE A 105 9.89 8.74 9.83
N ASN A 106 9.42 8.30 11.00
CA ASN A 106 8.87 9.20 12.01
C ASN A 106 9.91 10.20 12.52
N ASP A 107 11.14 9.75 12.75
CA ASP A 107 12.27 10.60 13.13
C ASP A 107 12.61 11.61 12.01
N SER A 108 12.63 11.16 10.76
CA SER A 108 12.87 12.02 9.59
C SER A 108 11.77 13.08 9.43
N VAL A 109 10.51 12.69 9.60
CA VAL A 109 9.35 13.59 9.57
C VAL A 109 9.42 14.60 10.72
N GLY A 110 9.77 14.16 11.93
CA GLY A 110 9.99 15.04 13.08
C GLY A 110 11.10 16.06 12.83
N GLY A 111 12.21 15.63 12.24
CA GLY A 111 13.30 16.52 11.83
C GLY A 111 12.88 17.53 10.76
N CYS A 112 12.11 17.11 9.75
CA CYS A 112 11.55 17.99 8.73
C CYS A 112 10.58 19.01 9.33
N ARG A 113 9.72 18.60 10.26
CA ARG A 113 8.81 19.50 10.98
C ARG A 113 9.57 20.62 11.68
N LYS A 114 10.62 20.27 12.45
CA LYS A 114 11.46 21.26 13.13
C LYS A 114 12.07 22.26 12.15
N LYS A 115 12.58 21.80 11.00
CA LYS A 115 13.13 22.70 9.97
C LYS A 115 12.07 23.63 9.38
N ILE A 116 10.83 23.16 9.22
CA ILE A 116 9.71 23.99 8.75
C ILE A 116 9.39 25.06 9.79
N ASP A 117 9.37 24.70 11.09
CA ASP A 117 9.15 25.65 12.18
C ASP A 117 10.26 26.72 12.20
N ASP A 118 11.54 26.33 12.15
CA ASP A 118 12.68 27.25 12.10
C ASP A 118 12.63 28.21 10.88
N LEU A 119 12.23 27.69 9.72
CA LEU A 119 12.06 28.50 8.50
C LEU A 119 10.89 29.47 8.62
N THR A 120 9.80 29.06 9.29
CA THR A 120 8.63 29.90 9.53
C THR A 120 9.00 31.08 10.41
N ASP A 121 9.69 30.84 11.52
CA ASP A 121 10.19 31.88 12.42
C ASP A 121 11.10 32.88 11.68
N THR A 122 11.99 32.35 10.83
CA THR A 122 12.91 33.19 10.03
C THR A 122 12.14 34.07 9.04
N LEU A 123 11.10 33.53 8.39
CA LEU A 123 10.25 34.29 7.47
C LEU A 123 9.46 35.40 8.17
N GLU A 124 8.98 35.15 9.39
CA GLU A 124 8.30 36.18 10.19
C GLU A 124 9.24 37.34 10.52
N VAL A 125 10.48 37.04 10.93
CA VAL A 125 11.51 38.07 11.18
C VAL A 125 11.79 38.88 9.91
N PHE A 126 11.94 38.24 8.76
CA PHE A 126 12.15 38.95 7.49
C PHE A 126 10.95 39.78 7.08
N SER A 127 9.72 39.28 7.26
CA SER A 127 8.50 40.04 7.01
C SER A 127 8.43 41.31 7.87
N GLY A 128 8.81 41.22 9.15
CA GLY A 128 8.92 42.37 10.04
C GLY A 128 9.90 43.41 9.52
N LYS A 129 11.13 43.00 9.17
CA LYS A 129 12.16 43.90 8.62
C LYS A 129 11.75 44.57 7.32
N ILE A 130 11.05 43.86 6.44
CA ILE A 130 10.52 44.43 5.20
C ILE A 130 9.56 45.58 5.51
N LYS A 131 8.60 45.38 6.43
CA LYS A 131 7.65 46.42 6.84
C LYS A 131 8.33 47.63 7.47
N GLU A 132 9.35 47.41 8.29
CA GLU A 132 10.17 48.50 8.87
C GLU A 132 10.88 49.31 7.77
N LEU A 133 11.49 48.63 6.81
CA LEU A 133 12.15 49.28 5.67
C LEU A 133 11.16 50.03 4.78
N GLU A 134 9.99 49.48 4.50
CA GLU A 134 8.92 50.14 3.73
C GLU A 134 8.44 51.42 4.43
N THR A 135 8.28 51.36 5.75
CA THR A 135 7.89 52.51 6.58
C THR A 135 8.98 53.59 6.56
N SER A 136 10.24 53.19 6.77
CA SER A 136 11.38 54.11 6.72
C SER A 136 11.54 54.76 5.35
N ASN A 137 11.36 53.99 4.27
CA ASN A 137 11.44 54.50 2.91
C ASN A 137 10.33 55.53 2.65
N THR A 138 9.10 55.24 3.07
CA THR A 138 7.98 56.18 2.96
C THR A 138 8.28 57.48 3.72
N HIS A 139 8.86 57.39 4.92
CA HIS A 139 9.27 58.55 5.70
C HIS A 139 10.32 59.40 4.96
N LEU A 140 11.37 58.78 4.42
CA LEU A 140 12.44 59.46 3.69
C LEU A 140 11.93 60.12 2.39
N VAL A 141 11.05 59.43 1.65
CA VAL A 141 10.40 60.01 0.46
C VAL A 141 9.62 61.28 0.81
N ASN A 142 8.87 61.26 1.92
CA ASN A 142 8.14 62.43 2.38
C ASN A 142 9.08 63.57 2.81
N GLN A 143 10.19 63.26 3.49
CA GLN A 143 11.19 64.26 3.85
C GLN A 143 11.85 64.90 2.62
N ASN A 144 12.24 64.08 1.63
CA ASN A 144 12.81 64.59 0.38
C ASN A 144 11.83 65.52 -0.33
N LYS A 145 10.57 65.10 -0.47
CA LYS A 145 9.54 65.94 -1.08
C LYS A 145 9.36 67.27 -0.36
N HIS A 146 9.40 67.28 0.97
CA HIS A 146 9.33 68.51 1.76
C HIS A 146 10.52 69.44 1.52
N LEU A 147 11.73 68.88 1.46
CA LEU A 147 12.94 69.65 1.18
C LEU A 147 12.96 70.20 -0.25
N GLU A 148 12.53 69.40 -1.23
CA GLU A 148 12.37 69.83 -2.63
C GLU A 148 11.41 71.02 -2.74
N LEU A 149 10.26 70.97 -2.06
CA LEU A 149 9.30 72.08 -2.04
C LEU A 149 9.88 73.34 -1.39
N LYS A 150 10.63 73.20 -0.29
CA LYS A 150 11.32 74.33 0.35
C LYS A 150 12.38 74.94 -0.56
N MET A 151 13.17 74.12 -1.23
CA MET A 151 14.15 74.59 -2.22
C MET A 151 13.47 75.34 -3.35
N ALA A 152 12.41 74.79 -3.95
CA ALA A 152 11.66 75.45 -5.01
C ALA A 152 11.10 76.82 -4.58
N ALA A 153 10.61 76.93 -3.34
CA ALA A 153 10.14 78.20 -2.79
C ALA A 153 11.28 79.23 -2.64
N ILE A 154 12.44 78.82 -2.11
CA ILE A 154 13.62 79.68 -1.98
C ILE A 154 14.13 80.13 -3.35
N GLU A 155 14.25 79.20 -4.31
CA GLU A 155 14.65 79.50 -5.68
C GLU A 155 13.69 80.49 -6.35
N GLN A 156 12.38 80.34 -6.13
CA GLN A 156 11.39 81.29 -6.64
C GLN A 156 11.55 82.68 -6.01
N HIS A 157 11.87 82.77 -4.72
CA HIS A 157 12.15 84.04 -4.06
C HIS A 157 13.42 84.70 -4.59
N LEU A 158 14.51 83.93 -4.76
CA LEU A 158 15.76 84.45 -5.31
C LEU A 158 15.62 84.97 -6.74
N ARG A 159 14.81 84.34 -7.58
CA ARG A 159 14.54 84.81 -8.95
C ARG A 159 13.76 86.14 -9.03
N LYS A 160 13.14 86.57 -7.92
CA LYS A 160 12.35 87.81 -7.84
C LYS A 160 13.15 89.00 -7.28
N ILE A 161 14.34 88.75 -6.76
CA ILE A 161 15.30 89.77 -6.28
C ILE A 161 16.25 90.10 -7.43
#